data_AF-A0A967N236-F1
#
_entry.id   AF-A0A967N236-F1
#
_cell.length_a   1.000
_cell.length_b   1.000
_cell.length_c   1.000
_cell.angle_alpha   90.00
_cell.angle_beta   90.00
_cell.angle_gamma   90.00
#
_symmetry.space_group_name_H-M   'P 1'
#
loop_
_entity.id
_entity.type
_entity.pdbx_description
1 polymer ?
#
loop_
_entity_poly.entity_id
_entity_poly.type
_entity_poly.pdbx_seq_one_letter_code
_entity_poly.pdbx_strand_id
1 'polypeptide(L)'
;MNADHVVDSKDLQTLVWQWLSPDCVTPGCTADLDGINGVNMADFTLLANNWQKVDPHIIISEFMARNSTTILDGNGESSDWIEIH
;
A
#
# COMPACT_ATOMS: atom_id res chain seq x y z
N MET A 1 7.43 -5.25 1.40
CA MET A 1 6.21 -5.27 2.23
C MET A 1 5.18 -6.23 1.67
N ASN A 2 4.28 -6.74 2.50
CA ASN A 2 3.27 -7.73 2.14
C ASN A 2 2.01 -7.14 1.43
N ALA A 3 1.99 -5.81 1.25
CA ALA A 3 0.93 -5.04 0.60
C ALA A 3 -0.46 -5.11 1.27
N ASP A 4 -0.53 -5.34 2.59
CA ASP A 4 -1.80 -5.30 3.34
C ASP A 4 -2.11 -3.92 3.96
N HIS A 5 -1.34 -2.89 3.60
CA HIS A 5 -1.48 -1.50 4.07
C HIS A 5 -1.32 -1.32 5.59
N VAL A 6 -0.73 -2.29 6.30
CA VAL A 6 -0.48 -2.21 7.74
C VAL A 6 0.96 -2.60 8.04
N VAL A 7 1.70 -1.72 8.72
CA VAL A 7 3.06 -2.05 9.16
C VAL A 7 3.02 -2.99 10.36
N ASP A 8 3.28 -4.27 10.14
CA ASP A 8 3.20 -5.30 11.19
C ASP A 8 4.32 -6.37 11.14
N SER A 9 4.11 -7.47 11.86
CA SER A 9 5.08 -8.55 11.97
C SER A 9 5.37 -9.28 10.65
N LYS A 10 4.48 -9.22 9.66
CA LYS A 10 4.70 -9.80 8.33
C LYS A 10 5.66 -8.92 7.51
N ASP A 11 5.62 -7.61 7.68
CA ASP A 11 6.63 -6.72 7.09
C ASP A 11 7.99 -6.91 7.75
N LEU A 12 8.02 -7.02 9.08
CA LEU A 12 9.25 -7.37 9.81
C LEU A 12 9.85 -8.69 9.29
N GLN A 13 9.01 -9.70 9.06
CA GLN A 13 9.45 -10.98 8.50
C GLN A 13 10.14 -10.79 7.14
N THR A 14 9.63 -9.88 6.31
CA THR A 14 10.23 -9.55 5.00
C THR A 14 11.61 -8.91 5.17
N LEU A 15 11.76 -7.94 6.08
CA LEU A 15 13.06 -7.30 6.37
C LEU A 15 14.07 -8.30 6.93
N VAL A 16 13.64 -9.20 7.82
CA VAL A 16 14.51 -10.24 8.41
C VAL A 16 14.97 -11.23 7.34
N TRP A 17 14.10 -11.65 6.41
CA TRP A 17 14.48 -12.56 5.34
C TRP A 17 15.49 -11.96 4.35
N GLN A 18 15.47 -10.64 4.17
CA GLN A 18 16.33 -9.94 3.22
C GLN A 18 17.55 -9.28 3.87
N TRP A 19 17.74 -9.48 5.19
CA TRP A 19 18.84 -8.90 5.96
C TRP A 19 20.21 -9.14 5.32
N LEU A 20 20.87 -8.05 4.93
CA LEU A 20 22.18 -8.07 4.28
C LEU A 20 22.25 -9.00 3.06
N SER A 21 21.13 -9.21 2.37
CA SER A 21 21.08 -10.04 1.18
C SER A 21 21.93 -9.41 0.07
N PRO A 22 22.87 -10.16 -0.53
CA PRO A 22 23.69 -9.65 -1.63
C PRO A 22 22.86 -9.33 -2.88
N ASP A 23 21.71 -10.00 -3.04
CA ASP A 23 20.79 -9.80 -4.15
C ASP A 23 19.98 -8.50 -4.03
N CYS A 24 20.05 -7.80 -2.88
CA CYS A 24 19.31 -6.56 -2.64
C CYS A 24 20.15 -5.28 -2.86
N VAL A 25 21.44 -5.39 -3.21
CA VAL A 25 22.28 -4.19 -3.46
C VAL A 25 21.99 -3.57 -4.84
N THR A 26 21.54 -4.37 -5.83
CA THR A 26 21.05 -3.95 -7.16
C THR A 26 20.44 -5.16 -7.91
N PRO A 27 19.20 -5.13 -8.44
CA PRO A 27 18.13 -4.12 -8.28
C PRO A 27 17.49 -4.19 -6.88
N GLY A 28 17.17 -3.03 -6.29
CA GLY A 28 16.66 -2.90 -4.92
C GLY A 28 15.45 -3.80 -4.63
N CYS A 29 15.43 -4.41 -3.45
CA CYS A 29 14.36 -5.28 -3.01
C CYS A 29 13.25 -4.49 -2.29
N THR A 30 12.09 -5.11 -2.10
CA THR A 30 10.92 -4.43 -1.49
C THR A 30 11.05 -4.16 0.01
N ALA A 31 12.12 -4.61 0.66
CA ALA A 31 12.45 -4.30 2.05
C ALA A 31 13.64 -3.34 2.21
N ASP A 32 14.24 -2.89 1.10
CA ASP A 32 15.12 -1.72 1.09
C ASP A 32 14.22 -0.48 1.05
N LEU A 33 13.99 0.10 2.23
CA LEU A 33 13.00 1.13 2.48
C LEU A 33 13.56 2.53 2.27
N ASP A 34 14.85 2.74 2.53
CA ASP A 34 15.53 4.00 2.23
C ASP A 34 16.11 4.04 0.80
N GLY A 35 16.19 2.89 0.12
CA GLY A 35 16.70 2.75 -1.23
C GLY A 35 18.23 2.83 -1.29
N ILE A 36 18.90 2.64 -0.15
CA ILE A 36 20.35 2.78 0.00
C ILE A 36 20.91 1.45 0.48
N ASN A 37 21.95 0.99 -0.21
CA ASN A 37 22.84 -0.11 0.21
C ASN A 37 22.18 -1.41 0.69
N GLY A 38 20.94 -1.70 0.26
CA GLY A 38 20.18 -2.90 0.59
C GLY A 38 19.75 -2.96 2.05
N VAL A 39 19.01 -4.02 2.41
CA VAL A 39 18.37 -4.12 3.74
C VAL A 39 19.39 -4.17 4.87
N ASN A 40 19.36 -3.15 5.71
CA ASN A 40 20.22 -2.97 6.87
C ASN A 40 19.46 -2.30 8.04
N MET A 41 20.19 -1.86 9.07
CA MET A 41 19.57 -1.31 10.28
C MET A 41 18.80 0.01 10.05
N ALA A 42 19.14 0.76 9.00
CA ALA A 42 18.40 1.96 8.62
C ALA A 42 16.94 1.61 8.26
N ASP A 43 16.73 0.53 7.51
CA ASP A 43 15.39 0.04 7.16
C ASP A 43 14.59 -0.42 8.37
N PHE A 44 15.24 -1.11 9.30
CA PHE A 44 14.59 -1.51 10.57
C PHE A 44 14.16 -0.30 11.39
N THR A 45 14.92 0.81 11.31
CA THR A 45 14.55 2.07 11.97
C THR A 45 13.32 2.69 11.28
N LEU A 46 13.25 2.65 9.95
CA LEU A 46 12.07 3.10 9.21
C LEU A 46 10.82 2.25 9.50
N LEU A 47 10.97 0.93 9.59
CA LEU A 47 9.90 0.02 9.99
C LEU A 47 9.40 0.35 11.40
N ALA A 48 10.31 0.49 12.37
CA ALA A 48 9.96 0.79 13.76
C ALA A 48 9.27 2.16 13.91
N ASN A 49 9.73 3.19 13.18
CA ASN A 49 9.13 4.52 13.20
C ASN A 49 7.70 4.54 12.65
N ASN A 50 7.35 3.59 11.80
CA ASN A 50 6.01 3.45 11.22
C ASN A 50 5.25 2.25 11.79
N TRP A 51 5.69 1.67 12.90
CA TRP A 51 5.08 0.47 13.45
C TRP A 51 3.58 0.65 13.70
N GLN A 52 2.76 -0.31 13.27
CA GLN A 52 1.29 -0.26 13.31
C GLN A 52 0.67 0.91 12.56
N LYS A 53 1.43 1.60 11.70
CA LYS A 53 0.84 2.57 10.79
C LYS A 53 -0.05 1.83 9.80
N VAL A 54 -1.30 2.26 9.76
CA VAL A 54 -2.29 1.84 8.77
C VAL A 54 -2.37 2.93 7.72
N ASP A 55 -2.18 2.57 6.47
CA ASP A 55 -2.46 3.45 5.35
C ASP A 55 -3.92 3.24 4.92
N PRO A 56 -4.80 4.27 5.00
CA PRO A 56 -6.19 4.11 4.60
C PRO A 56 -6.27 3.81 3.10
N HIS A 57 -6.72 2.60 2.77
CA HIS A 57 -6.94 2.18 1.40
C HIS A 57 -8.38 2.51 0.99
N ILE A 58 -8.54 3.52 0.12
CA ILE A 58 -9.84 3.90 -0.45
C ILE A 58 -10.09 3.08 -1.71
N ILE A 59 -11.23 2.39 -1.77
CA ILE A 59 -11.67 1.65 -2.95
C ILE A 59 -12.77 2.44 -3.65
N ILE A 60 -12.61 2.69 -4.96
CA ILE A 60 -13.70 3.22 -5.80
C ILE A 60 -14.48 2.04 -6.39
N SER A 61 -15.70 1.80 -5.93
CA SER A 61 -16.57 0.71 -6.42
C SER A 61 -17.46 1.12 -7.59
N GLU A 62 -17.84 2.40 -7.68
CA GLU A 62 -18.65 2.95 -8.78
C GLU A 62 -18.14 4.34 -9.20
N PHE A 63 -18.18 4.60 -10.50
CA PHE A 63 -17.86 5.91 -11.09
C PHE A 63 -18.85 6.23 -12.21
N MET A 64 -19.75 7.18 -11.95
CA MET A 64 -20.76 7.66 -12.89
C MET A 64 -20.41 9.06 -13.36
N ALA A 65 -19.89 9.15 -14.59
CA ALA A 65 -19.57 10.43 -15.23
C ALA A 65 -20.13 10.50 -16.65
N ARG A 66 -20.87 11.58 -16.94
CA ARG A 66 -21.32 11.97 -18.29
C ARG A 66 -22.38 11.06 -18.94
N ASN A 67 -22.97 10.14 -18.17
CA ASN A 67 -24.28 9.49 -18.32
C ASN A 67 -24.77 9.18 -19.75
N SER A 68 -24.00 8.44 -20.55
CA SER A 68 -24.51 7.81 -21.78
C SER A 68 -25.44 6.62 -21.51
N THR A 69 -25.29 6.01 -20.33
CA THR A 69 -26.13 4.96 -19.74
C THR A 69 -26.14 5.20 -18.23
N THR A 70 -27.27 5.00 -17.55
CA THR A 70 -27.45 5.40 -16.15
C THR A 70 -27.88 4.25 -15.24
N ILE A 71 -27.19 4.10 -14.12
CA ILE A 71 -27.65 3.37 -12.93
C ILE A 71 -28.36 4.40 -12.05
N LEU A 72 -29.55 4.06 -11.55
CA LEU A 72 -30.29 4.92 -10.64
C LEU A 72 -29.78 4.69 -9.21
N ASP A 73 -29.64 5.78 -8.46
CA ASP A 73 -29.35 5.69 -7.03
C ASP A 73 -30.56 5.13 -6.23
N GLY A 74 -30.42 5.00 -4.91
CA GLY A 74 -31.49 4.52 -4.03
C GLY A 74 -32.76 5.38 -4.01
N ASN A 75 -32.70 6.61 -4.53
CA ASN A 75 -33.83 7.52 -4.69
C ASN A 75 -34.40 7.52 -6.12
N GLY A 76 -33.80 6.77 -7.05
CA GLY A 76 -34.23 6.71 -8.43
C GLY A 76 -33.64 7.82 -9.32
N GLU A 77 -32.60 8.51 -8.87
CA GLU A 77 -31.98 9.63 -9.61
C GLU A 77 -30.70 9.19 -10.33
N SER A 78 -30.39 9.87 -11.45
CA SER A 78 -29.21 9.62 -12.29
C SER A 78 -28.14 10.71 -12.10
N SER A 79 -27.71 10.89 -10.85
CA SER A 79 -26.69 11.88 -10.50
C SER A 79 -25.31 11.46 -11.00
N ASP A 80 -24.41 12.41 -11.27
CA ASP A 80 -22.98 12.09 -11.40
C ASP A 80 -22.45 11.83 -9.98
N TRP A 81 -21.80 10.67 -9.77
CA TRP A 81 -21.34 10.29 -8.44
C TRP A 81 -20.17 9.30 -8.47
N ILE A 82 -19.46 9.22 -7.34
CA ILE A 82 -18.37 8.27 -7.10
C ILE A 82 -18.66 7.56 -5.79
N GLU A 83 -18.63 6.23 -5.79
CA GLU A 83 -18.70 5.43 -4.55
C GLU A 83 -17.31 5.20 -4.00
N ILE A 84 -17.15 5.31 -2.67
CA ILE A 84 -15.91 5.01 -1.96
C ILE A 84 -16.18 4.09 -0.76
N HIS A 85 -15.27 3.14 -0.52
CA HIS A 85 -15.24 2.26 0.66
C HIS A 85 -13.90 2.37 1.39
#